data_AF-A0A1I6L8W8-F1
#
_entry.id   AF-A0A1I6L8W8-F1
#
_cell.length_a   1.000
_cell.length_b   1.000
_cell.length_c   1.000
_cell.angle_alpha   90.00
_cell.angle_beta   90.00
_cell.angle_gamma   90.00
#
_symmetry.space_group_name_H-M   'P 1'
#
loop_
_entity.id
_entity.type
_entity.pdbx_description
1 polymer ?
#
loop_
_entity_poly.entity_id
_entity_poly.type
_entity_poly.pdbx_seq_one_letter_code
_entity_poly.pdbx_strand_id
1 'polypeptide(L)' 'MFRLLRTIILVMIAFIAGMLYEREGRHQICESGGGLWIEDICVGRELNE' A
#
# COMPACT_ATOMS: atom_id res chain seq x y z
N MET A 1 8.03 32.75 9.38
CA MET A 1 8.19 31.72 8.33
C MET A 1 7.57 30.34 8.66
N PHE A 2 6.79 30.17 9.74
CA PHE A 2 6.14 28.90 10.11
C PHE A 2 5.21 28.27 9.06
N ARG A 3 4.72 29.08 8.10
CA ARG A 3 3.79 28.63 7.07
C ARG A 3 4.43 27.63 6.09
N LEU A 4 5.71 27.84 5.72
CA LEU A 4 6.45 26.95 4.82
C LEU A 4 6.84 25.62 5.49
N LEU A 5 7.22 25.67 6.76
CA LEU A 5 7.56 24.47 7.53
C LEU A 5 6.31 23.57 7.68
N ARG A 6 5.15 24.16 7.97
CA ARG A 6 3.87 23.43 8.08
C ARG A 6 3.47 22.75 6.77
N THR A 7 3.68 23.39 5.62
CA THR A 7 3.34 22.77 4.32
C THR A 7 4.21 21.56 4.02
N ILE A 8 5.52 21.62 4.30
CA ILE A 8 6.42 20.49 4.10
C ILE A 8 6.00 19.30 4.96
N ILE A 9 5.69 19.54 6.24
CA ILE A 9 5.27 18.49 7.18
C ILE A 9 3.97 17.82 6.71
N LEU A 10 2.97 18.60 6.28
CA LEU A 10 1.71 18.05 5.78
C LEU A 10 1.88 17.23 4.51
N VAL A 11 2.74 17.67 3.58
CA VAL A 11 3.05 16.92 2.36
C VAL A 11 3.75 15.59 2.69
N MET A 12 4.71 15.60 3.62
CA MET A 12 5.39 14.38 4.05
C MET A 12 4.41 13.37 4.68
N ILE A 13 3.49 13.83 5.52
CA ILE A 13 2.46 12.97 6.14
C ILE A 13 1.54 12.39 5.07
N ALA A 14 1.04 13.22 4.15
CA ALA A 14 0.18 12.75 3.06
C ALA A 14 0.88 11.72 2.16
N PHE A 15 2.17 11.92 1.89
CA PHE A 15 2.98 10.99 1.10
C PHE A 15 3.11 9.63 1.79
N ILE A 16 3.43 9.60 3.10
CA ILE A 16 3.56 8.36 3.87
C ILE A 16 2.21 7.64 3.95
N ALA A 17 1.11 8.36 4.19
CA ALA A 17 -0.23 7.78 4.20
C ALA A 17 -0.58 7.14 2.85
N GLY A 18 -0.24 7.78 1.72
CA GLY A 18 -0.44 7.21 0.39
C GLY A 18 0.38 5.94 0.15
N MET A 19 1.65 5.92 0.57
CA MET A 19 2.50 4.74 0.46
C MET A 19 1.97 3.53 1.25
N LEU A 20 1.45 3.77 2.46
CA LEU A 20 0.82 2.73 3.28
C LEU A 20 -0.48 2.23 2.66
N TYR A 21 -1.32 3.14 2.16
CA TYR A 21 -2.57 2.82 1.47
C TYR A 21 -2.34 1.93 0.25
N GLU A 22 -1.35 2.25 -0.59
CA GLU A 22 -0.97 1.45 -1.76
C GLU A 22 -0.40 0.05 -1.37
N ARG A 23 0.17 -0.08 -0.17
CA ARG A 23 0.67 -1.37 0.32
C ARG A 23 -0.49 -2.25 0.80
N GLU A 24 -1.42 -1.69 1.56
CA GLU A 24 -2.62 -2.41 2.03
C GLU A 24 -3.58 -2.76 0.89
N GLY A 25 -3.72 -1.86 -0.10
CA GLY A 25 -4.55 -2.10 -1.27
C GLY A 25 -4.09 -3.32 -2.06
N ARG A 26 -2.78 -3.55 -2.21
CA ARG A 26 -2.24 -4.73 -2.91
C ARG A 26 -2.61 -6.04 -2.22
N HIS A 27 -2.58 -6.07 -0.89
CA HIS A 27 -3.04 -7.21 -0.10
C HIS A 27 -4.52 -7.50 -0.35
N GLN A 28 -5.38 -6.49 -0.22
CA GLN A 28 -6.82 -6.66 -0.42
C GLN A 28 -7.16 -7.08 -1.86
N ILE A 29 -6.48 -6.52 -2.86
CA ILE A 29 -6.70 -6.90 -4.27
C ILE A 29 -6.36 -8.37 -4.50
N CYS A 30 -5.30 -8.88 -3.87
CA CYS A 30 -4.93 -10.28 -3.97
C CYS A 30 -5.96 -11.22 -3.34
N GLU A 31 -6.34 -10.94 -2.08
CA GLU A 31 -7.32 -11.76 -1.35
C GLU A 31 -8.70 -11.71 -2.02
N SER A 32 -9.13 -10.53 -2.51
CA SER A 32 -10.40 -10.37 -3.22
C SER A 32 -10.41 -11.04 -4.61
N GLY A 33 -9.25 -11.15 -5.26
CA GLY A 33 -9.06 -11.93 -6.49
C GLY A 33 -8.99 -13.44 -6.26
N GLY A 34 -9.07 -13.91 -5.01
CA GLY A 34 -8.94 -15.32 -4.65
C GLY A 34 -7.50 -15.85 -4.69
N GLY A 35 -6.52 -14.95 -4.73
CA GLY A 35 -5.09 -15.25 -4.60
C GLY A 35 -4.68 -15.38 -3.14
N LEU A 36 -3.56 -16.07 -2.90
CA LEU A 36 -2.96 -16.19 -1.57
C LEU A 36 -1.84 -15.17 -1.44
N TRP A 37 -1.88 -14.33 -0.41
CA TRP A 37 -0.77 -13.42 -0.11
C TRP A 37 0.28 -14.14 0.74
N ILE A 38 1.46 -14.39 0.17
CA ILE A 38 2.57 -15.10 0.83
C ILE A 38 3.82 -14.23 0.69
N GLU A 39 4.53 -13.94 1.79
CA GLU A 39 5.84 -13.28 1.76
C GLU A 39 5.93 -11.99 0.90
N ASP A 40 4.94 -11.09 1.01
CA ASP A 40 4.88 -9.81 0.27
C ASP A 40 4.61 -9.97 -1.26
N ILE A 41 4.26 -11.17 -1.73
CA ILE A 41 3.84 -11.45 -3.10
C ILE A 41 2.40 -11.99 -3.17
N CYS A 42 1.67 -11.59 -4.21
CA CYS A 42 0.37 -12.16 -4.53
C CYS A 42 0.55 -13.39 -5.42
N VAL A 43 0.15 -14.57 -4.92
CA VAL A 43 0.25 -15.83 -5.64
C VAL A 43 -1.14 -16.21 -6.16
N GLY A 44 -1.30 -16.27 -7.48
CA GLY A 44 -2.54 -16.73 -8.13
C GLY A 44 -2.77 -18.23 -7.92
N ARG A 45 -4.04 -18.66 -7.90
CA ARG A 45 -4.44 -20.08 -7.68
C ARG A 45 -3.81 -21.08 -8.66
N GLU A 46 -3.30 -20.63 -9.80
CA GLU A 46 -2.73 -21.45 -10.88
C GLU A 46 -1.35 -22.07 -10.54
N LEU A 47 -0.73 -21.71 -9.41
CA LEU A 47 0.53 -22.34 -8.95
C LEU A 47 0.32 -23.62 -8.10
N ASN A 48 -0.94 -24.06 -7.92
CA ASN A 48 -1.31 -25.25 -7.14
C ASN A 48 -1.93 -26.39 -8.00
N GLU A 49 -1.63 -26.46 -9.31
CA GLU A 49 -1.95 -27.62 -10.16
C GLU A 49 -0.69 -28.25 -10.76
#